data_AF-A0A853A3L8-F1
#
_entry.id   AF-A0A853A3L8-F1
#
_cell.length_a   1.000
_cell.length_b   1.000
_cell.length_c   1.000
_cell.angle_alpha   90.00
_cell.angle_beta   90.00
_cell.angle_gamma   90.00
#
_symmetry.space_group_name_H-M   'P 1'
#
loop_
_entity.id
_entity.type
_entity.pdbx_description
1 polymer ?
#
loop_
_entity_poly.entity_id
_entity_poly.type
_entity_poly.pdbx_seq_one_letter_code
_entity_poly.pdbx_strand_id
1 'polypeptide(L)'
;MTTTNTTAKTTTHLRDLALLAARVGLGVVLIAHGWQKFDEFGIEGTAASFDQMGVPLPTVSAWFAALVELVGGAALIIGLAVPLVGLLVVIDMIGAWWFVHRDGGIFVAEGGYELVLTIGVAALLLAAFGAGRWGLDRLLFGRRSRSDRRQTVPAH
;
A
#
# COMPACT_ATOMS: atom_id res chain seq x y z
N MET A 1 -26.25 14.64 -29.99
CA MET A 1 -25.91 14.73 -28.56
C MET A 1 -25.34 13.38 -28.14
N THR A 2 -24.04 13.13 -28.41
CA THR A 2 -23.47 11.76 -28.37
C THR A 2 -22.00 11.70 -27.92
N THR A 3 -21.42 12.83 -27.50
CA THR A 3 -19.97 12.93 -27.21
C THR A 3 -19.61 12.72 -25.74
N THR A 4 -20.57 12.65 -24.81
CA THR A 4 -20.30 12.58 -23.37
C THR A 4 -19.92 11.19 -22.85
N ASN A 5 -20.40 10.10 -23.49
CA ASN A 5 -20.21 8.73 -22.97
C ASN A 5 -18.83 8.13 -23.25
N THR A 6 -18.15 8.53 -24.33
CA THR A 6 -16.84 7.97 -24.69
C THR A 6 -15.73 8.47 -23.77
N THR A 7 -15.76 9.77 -23.43
CA THR A 7 -14.74 10.43 -22.59
C THR A 7 -14.75 9.89 -21.16
N ALA A 8 -15.94 9.72 -20.57
CA ALA A 8 -16.09 9.19 -19.20
C ALA A 8 -15.65 7.72 -19.07
N LYS A 9 -15.82 6.92 -20.14
CA LYS A 9 -15.42 5.51 -20.13
C LYS A 9 -13.89 5.38 -20.19
N THR A 10 -13.24 6.11 -21.10
CA THR A 10 -11.78 6.09 -21.28
C THR A 10 -11.02 6.56 -20.04
N THR A 11 -11.48 7.62 -19.37
CA THR A 11 -10.87 8.11 -18.11
C THR A 11 -10.92 7.05 -17.01
N THR A 12 -12.01 6.29 -16.94
CA THR A 12 -12.13 5.17 -15.99
C THR A 12 -11.15 4.04 -16.32
N HIS A 13 -10.95 3.71 -17.61
CA HIS A 13 -9.97 2.69 -18.03
C HIS A 13 -8.53 3.07 -17.69
N LEU A 14 -8.14 4.32 -17.97
CA LEU A 14 -6.81 4.81 -17.65
C LEU A 14 -6.57 4.83 -16.13
N ARG A 15 -7.55 5.28 -15.35
CA ARG A 15 -7.47 5.27 -13.88
C ARG A 15 -7.22 3.86 -13.34
N ASP A 16 -7.97 2.88 -13.82
CA ASP A 16 -7.84 1.50 -13.34
C ASP A 16 -6.52 0.86 -13.75
N LEU A 17 -5.99 1.23 -14.92
CA LEU A 17 -4.65 0.84 -15.35
C LEU A 17 -3.55 1.48 -14.51
N ALA A 18 -3.68 2.77 -14.20
CA ALA A 18 -2.75 3.45 -13.32
C ALA A 18 -2.74 2.82 -11.91
N LEU A 19 -3.92 2.49 -11.35
CA LEU A 19 -4.02 1.83 -10.04
C LEU A 19 -3.43 0.42 -10.07
N LEU A 20 -3.63 -0.36 -11.13
CA LEU A 20 -3.00 -1.68 -11.26
C LEU A 20 -1.47 -1.55 -11.38
N ALA A 21 -0.98 -0.65 -12.23
CA ALA A 21 0.45 -0.43 -12.39
C ALA A 21 1.10 0.02 -11.07
N ALA A 22 0.46 0.95 -10.36
CA ALA A 22 0.91 1.39 -9.04
C ALA A 22 0.95 0.24 -8.02
N ARG A 23 -0.10 -0.60 -7.97
CA ARG A 23 -0.14 -1.78 -7.08
C ARG A 23 0.97 -2.77 -7.38
N VAL A 24 1.18 -3.08 -8.66
CA VAL A 24 2.19 -4.06 -9.07
C VAL A 24 3.59 -3.51 -8.81
N GLY A 25 3.88 -2.28 -9.24
CA GLY A 25 5.19 -1.66 -9.03
C GLY A 25 5.54 -1.51 -7.55
N LEU A 26 4.62 -0.95 -6.76
CA LEU A 26 4.82 -0.79 -5.32
C LEU A 26 4.93 -2.15 -4.61
N GLY A 27 4.07 -3.11 -4.97
CA GLY A 27 4.08 -4.44 -4.38
C GLY A 27 5.38 -5.21 -4.63
N VAL A 28 5.98 -5.08 -5.83
CA VAL A 28 7.30 -5.69 -6.13
C VAL A 28 8.40 -5.11 -5.25
N VAL A 29 8.44 -3.78 -5.08
CA VAL A 29 9.43 -3.12 -4.22
C VAL A 29 9.28 -3.57 -2.76
N LEU A 30 8.04 -3.58 -2.25
CA LEU A 30 7.75 -4.04 -0.89
C LEU A 30 8.10 -5.52 -0.69
N ILE A 31 7.78 -6.40 -1.65
CA ILE A 31 8.17 -7.81 -1.57
C ILE A 31 9.69 -7.97 -1.50
N ALA A 32 10.45 -7.20 -2.30
CA ALA A 32 11.91 -7.25 -2.27
C ALA A 32 12.45 -6.87 -0.89
N HIS A 33 11.99 -5.76 -0.30
CA HIS A 33 12.41 -5.33 1.04
C HIS A 33 11.96 -6.27 2.15
N GLY A 34 10.73 -6.79 2.07
CA GLY A 34 10.19 -7.73 3.05
C GLY A 34 10.92 -9.07 2.99
N TRP A 35 11.22 -9.56 1.79
CA TRP A 35 12.01 -10.79 1.60
C TRP A 35 13.41 -10.64 2.18
N GLN A 36 14.05 -9.48 1.95
CA GLN A 36 15.37 -9.17 2.49
C GLN A 36 15.43 -9.32 4.03
N LYS A 37 14.38 -8.89 4.74
CA LYS A 37 14.26 -9.02 6.20
C LYS A 37 14.13 -10.47 6.68
N PHE A 38 13.62 -11.38 5.85
CA PHE A 38 13.50 -12.80 6.20
C PHE A 38 14.70 -13.62 5.78
N ASP A 39 15.19 -13.42 4.56
CA ASP A 39 16.15 -14.31 3.90
C ASP A 39 17.60 -13.82 4.04
N GLU A 40 17.84 -12.52 3.86
CA GLU A 40 19.20 -11.97 3.91
C GLU A 40 19.65 -11.67 5.36
N PHE A 41 18.79 -11.01 6.14
CA PHE A 41 19.13 -10.61 7.51
C PHE A 41 18.62 -11.61 8.57
N GLY A 42 17.53 -12.31 8.25
CA GLY A 42 16.68 -12.92 9.25
C GLY A 42 15.98 -11.88 10.15
N ILE A 43 14.88 -12.29 10.78
CA ILE A 43 14.13 -11.37 11.66
C ILE A 43 14.98 -10.94 12.87
N GLU A 44 15.83 -11.84 13.39
CA GLU A 44 16.73 -11.54 14.50
C GLU A 44 17.79 -10.50 14.13
N GLY A 45 18.40 -10.63 12.93
CA GLY A 45 19.35 -9.64 12.43
C GLY A 45 18.69 -8.29 12.14
N THR A 46 17.49 -8.31 11.57
CA THR A 46 16.68 -7.10 11.37
C THR A 46 16.36 -6.42 12.69
N ALA A 47 15.94 -7.18 13.70
CA ALA A 47 15.67 -6.66 15.05
C ALA A 47 16.94 -6.07 15.70
N ALA A 48 18.09 -6.73 15.57
CA ALA A 48 19.35 -6.22 16.10
C ALA A 48 19.79 -4.92 15.40
N SER A 49 19.53 -4.79 14.10
CA SER A 49 19.77 -3.54 13.36
C SER A 49 18.82 -2.44 13.82
N PHE A 50 17.53 -2.76 14.00
CA PHE A 50 16.51 -1.82 14.50
C PHE A 50 16.83 -1.30 15.90
N ASP A 51 17.36 -2.17 16.78
CA ASP A 51 17.81 -1.78 18.11
C ASP A 51 18.97 -0.77 18.05
N GLN A 52 19.97 -1.01 17.20
CA GLN A 52 21.09 -0.09 16.98
C GLN A 52 20.63 1.27 16.42
N MET A 53 19.55 1.29 15.62
CA MET A 53 18.96 2.51 15.07
C MET A 53 17.99 3.21 16.06
N GLY A 54 17.78 2.65 17.26
CA GLY A 54 16.88 3.22 18.26
C GLY A 54 15.39 3.06 17.94
N VAL A 55 15.03 2.09 17.10
CA VAL A 55 13.63 1.75 16.81
C VAL A 55 13.01 1.08 18.06
N PRO A 56 11.86 1.57 18.57
CA PRO A 56 11.23 0.99 19.74
C PRO A 56 10.71 -0.42 19.45
N LEU A 57 10.73 -1.29 20.47
CA LEU A 57 10.29 -2.69 20.39
C LEU A 57 10.89 -3.42 19.17
N PRO A 58 12.23 -3.49 19.06
CA PRO A 58 12.92 -3.85 17.82
C PRO A 58 12.45 -5.16 17.19
N THR A 59 12.21 -6.21 18.00
CA THR A 59 11.68 -7.50 17.51
C THR A 59 10.27 -7.38 16.94
N VAL A 60 9.38 -6.63 17.61
CA VAL A 60 7.99 -6.43 17.15
C VAL A 60 7.98 -5.59 15.89
N SER A 61 8.79 -4.52 15.86
CA SER A 61 8.93 -3.64 14.70
C SER A 61 9.53 -4.37 13.49
N ALA A 62 10.50 -5.26 13.70
CA ALA A 62 11.07 -6.09 12.64
C ALA A 62 10.02 -7.04 12.03
N TRP A 63 9.24 -7.72 12.87
CA TRP A 63 8.12 -8.57 12.40
C TRP A 63 7.05 -7.76 11.67
N PHE A 64 6.69 -6.59 12.21
CA PHE A 64 5.71 -5.71 11.59
C PHE A 64 6.16 -5.27 10.20
N ALA A 65 7.37 -4.70 10.07
CA ALA A 65 7.90 -4.23 8.81
C ALA A 65 8.02 -5.40 7.80
N ALA A 66 8.60 -6.53 8.20
CA ALA A 66 8.78 -7.67 7.31
C ALA A 66 7.44 -8.24 6.79
N LEU A 67 6.42 -8.36 7.65
CA LEU A 67 5.11 -8.86 7.24
C LEU A 67 4.33 -7.84 6.41
N VAL A 68 4.34 -6.56 6.79
CA VAL A 68 3.65 -5.50 6.05
C VAL A 68 4.24 -5.34 4.66
N GLU A 69 5.56 -5.34 4.53
CA GLU A 69 6.22 -5.24 3.24
C GLU A 69 6.01 -6.51 2.40
N LEU A 70 6.25 -7.70 2.96
CA LEU A 70 6.17 -8.93 2.17
C LEU A 70 4.72 -9.34 1.85
N VAL A 71 3.90 -9.53 2.89
CA VAL A 71 2.51 -9.97 2.76
C VAL A 71 1.64 -8.84 2.22
N GLY A 72 1.86 -7.61 2.69
CA GLY A 72 1.16 -6.45 2.15
C GLY A 72 1.54 -6.17 0.70
N GLY A 73 2.81 -6.29 0.32
CA GLY A 73 3.23 -6.18 -1.07
C GLY A 73 2.52 -7.20 -1.98
N ALA A 74 2.46 -8.46 -1.57
CA ALA A 74 1.71 -9.50 -2.28
C ALA A 74 0.21 -9.20 -2.35
N ALA A 75 -0.39 -8.73 -1.25
CA ALA A 75 -1.79 -8.33 -1.18
C ALA A 75 -2.10 -7.15 -2.12
N LEU A 76 -1.21 -6.17 -2.24
CA LEU A 76 -1.37 -5.06 -3.19
C LEU A 76 -1.37 -5.56 -4.63
N ILE A 77 -0.44 -6.44 -5.01
CA ILE A 77 -0.36 -7.00 -6.37
C ILE A 77 -1.69 -7.63 -6.78
N ILE A 78 -2.24 -8.51 -5.92
CA ILE A 78 -3.54 -9.15 -6.21
C ILE A 78 -4.73 -8.20 -5.97
N GLY A 79 -4.51 -7.07 -5.29
CA GLY A 79 -5.54 -6.07 -5.02
C GLY A 79 -6.50 -6.51 -3.92
N LEU A 80 -5.97 -7.08 -2.85
CA LEU A 80 -6.67 -7.53 -1.65
C LEU A 80 -6.43 -6.56 -0.49
N ALA A 81 -7.51 -6.14 0.16
CA ALA A 81 -7.56 -5.18 1.25
C ALA A 81 -6.74 -3.91 0.99
N VAL A 82 -6.76 -3.38 -0.24
CA VAL A 82 -5.82 -2.32 -0.68
C VAL A 82 -5.87 -1.08 0.22
N PRO A 83 -7.05 -0.57 0.65
CA PRO A 83 -7.11 0.55 1.56
C PRO A 83 -6.38 0.30 2.90
N LEU A 84 -6.59 -0.88 3.48
CA LEU A 84 -5.99 -1.26 4.76
C LEU A 84 -4.49 -1.47 4.62
N VAL A 85 -4.06 -2.24 3.60
CA VAL A 85 -2.65 -2.51 3.34
C VAL A 85 -1.90 -1.22 3.04
N GLY A 86 -2.47 -0.31 2.25
CA GLY A 86 -1.90 1.01 2.00
C GLY A 86 -1.66 1.80 3.28
N LEU A 87 -2.61 1.81 4.23
CA LEU A 87 -2.42 2.47 5.52
C LEU A 87 -1.32 1.83 6.37
N LEU A 88 -1.24 0.49 6.38
CA LEU A 88 -0.18 -0.21 7.11
C LEU A 88 1.21 0.13 6.55
N VAL A 89 1.35 0.17 5.22
CA VAL A 89 2.59 0.57 4.55
C VAL A 89 2.92 2.04 4.85
N VAL A 90 1.94 2.94 4.90
CA VAL A 90 2.18 4.34 5.30
C VAL A 90 2.73 4.44 6.72
N ILE A 91 2.15 3.68 7.67
CA ILE A 91 2.63 3.65 9.06
C ILE A 91 4.08 3.12 9.12
N ASP A 92 4.37 2.06 8.37
CA ASP A 92 5.70 1.48 8.27
C ASP A 92 6.72 2.49 7.71
N MET A 93 6.38 3.19 6.62
CA MET A 93 7.25 4.21 6.02
C MET A 93 7.45 5.43 6.93
N ILE A 94 6.45 5.84 7.72
CA ILE A 94 6.63 6.89 8.72
C ILE A 94 7.67 6.47 9.78
N GLY A 95 7.61 5.22 10.24
CA GLY A 95 8.60 4.66 11.15
C GLY A 95 10.00 4.64 10.53
N ALA A 96 10.12 4.08 9.32
CA ALA A 96 11.40 4.03 8.59
C ALA A 96 12.00 5.42 8.36
N TRP A 97 11.18 6.42 8.04
CA TRP A 97 11.65 7.80 7.90
C TRP A 97 12.15 8.35 9.24
N TRP A 98 11.33 8.27 10.29
CA TRP A 98 11.61 8.90 11.57
C TRP A 98 12.84 8.34 12.26
N PHE A 99 13.00 7.02 12.26
CA PHE A 99 14.08 6.36 13.00
C PHE A 99 15.35 6.15 12.19
N VAL A 100 15.27 6.07 10.85
CA VAL A 100 16.42 5.64 10.04
C VAL A 100 16.86 6.70 9.03
N HIS A 101 15.95 7.39 8.35
CA HIS A 101 16.31 8.20 7.17
C HIS A 101 16.17 9.72 7.35
N ARG A 102 15.60 10.21 8.46
CA ARG A 102 15.28 11.65 8.62
C ARG A 102 16.49 12.59 8.56
N ASP A 103 17.67 12.10 8.96
CA ASP A 103 18.89 12.91 9.02
C ASP A 103 19.76 12.77 7.75
N GLY A 104 19.43 11.85 6.84
CA GLY A 104 20.22 11.54 5.63
C GLY A 104 19.92 12.40 4.40
N GLY A 105 19.07 13.44 4.53
CA GLY A 105 18.66 14.26 3.38
C GLY A 105 17.74 13.51 2.41
N ILE A 106 17.69 13.94 1.14
CA ILE A 106 16.77 13.35 0.15
C ILE A 106 17.34 12.06 -0.45
N PHE A 107 18.59 12.09 -0.93
CA PHE A 107 19.08 11.04 -1.82
C PHE A 107 19.38 9.73 -1.11
N VAL A 108 18.85 8.62 -1.63
CA VAL A 108 19.07 7.26 -1.08
C VAL A 108 20.55 6.91 -0.98
N ALA A 109 21.38 7.36 -1.92
CA ALA A 109 22.82 7.11 -1.92
C ALA A 109 23.54 7.68 -0.68
N GLU A 110 22.94 8.67 -0.02
CA GLU A 110 23.44 9.33 1.19
C GLU A 110 22.71 8.84 2.46
N GLY A 111 21.87 7.80 2.34
CA GLY A 111 20.98 7.34 3.42
C GLY A 111 19.69 8.17 3.55
N GLY A 112 19.34 8.95 2.53
CA GLY A 112 18.20 9.84 2.52
C GLY A 112 16.84 9.15 2.36
N TYR A 113 15.78 9.95 2.50
CA TYR A 113 14.40 9.48 2.62
C TYR A 113 13.60 9.40 1.31
N GLU A 114 14.22 9.62 0.14
CA GLU A 114 13.54 9.63 -1.17
C GLU A 114 12.70 8.37 -1.42
N LEU A 115 13.27 7.18 -1.20
CA LEU A 115 12.55 5.92 -1.43
C LEU A 115 11.40 5.74 -0.43
N VAL A 116 11.64 5.99 0.85
CA VAL A 116 10.64 5.88 1.92
C VAL A 116 9.47 6.82 1.67
N LEU A 117 9.75 8.07 1.28
CA LEU A 117 8.74 9.06 0.91
C LEU A 117 7.93 8.62 -0.31
N THR A 118 8.61 8.12 -1.34
CA THR A 118 7.96 7.68 -2.58
C THR A 118 7.02 6.50 -2.34
N ILE A 119 7.48 5.50 -1.58
CA ILE A 119 6.66 4.35 -1.17
C ILE A 119 5.48 4.82 -0.32
N GLY A 120 5.71 5.67 0.67
CA GLY A 120 4.67 6.18 1.57
C GLY A 120 3.57 6.96 0.83
N VAL A 121 3.94 7.86 -0.07
CA VAL A 121 2.97 8.63 -0.87
C VAL A 121 2.21 7.72 -1.84
N ALA A 122 2.87 6.79 -2.50
CA ALA A 122 2.21 5.83 -3.39
C ALA A 122 1.23 4.93 -2.61
N ALA A 123 1.63 4.46 -1.43
CA ALA A 123 0.78 3.68 -0.54
C ALA A 123 -0.43 4.49 -0.04
N LEU A 124 -0.25 5.77 0.30
CA LEU A 124 -1.34 6.67 0.70
C LEU A 124 -2.34 6.88 -0.44
N LEU A 125 -1.87 7.03 -1.67
CA LEU A 125 -2.75 7.12 -2.84
C LEU A 125 -3.57 5.83 -3.01
N LEU A 126 -2.94 4.66 -2.88
CA LEU A 126 -3.67 3.38 -2.93
C LEU A 126 -4.63 3.22 -1.75
N ALA A 127 -4.26 3.71 -0.57
CA ALA A 127 -5.12 3.73 0.61
C ALA A 127 -6.41 4.52 0.36
N ALA A 128 -6.28 5.69 -0.28
CA ALA A 128 -7.38 6.59 -0.58
C ALA A 128 -8.25 6.14 -1.76
N PHE A 129 -7.64 5.61 -2.82
CA PHE A 129 -8.34 5.31 -4.08
C PHE A 129 -8.71 3.83 -4.26
N GLY A 130 -8.16 2.94 -3.43
CA GLY A 130 -8.43 1.50 -3.43
C GLY A 130 -7.86 0.75 -4.64
N ALA A 131 -8.32 -0.49 -4.83
CA ALA A 131 -7.73 -1.42 -5.79
C ALA A 131 -8.06 -1.17 -7.29
N GLY A 132 -9.05 -0.31 -7.56
CA GLY A 132 -9.61 -0.15 -8.91
C GLY A 132 -10.39 -1.38 -9.40
N ARG A 133 -10.74 -1.40 -10.70
CA ARG A 133 -11.59 -2.47 -11.27
C ARG A 133 -10.95 -3.86 -11.27
N TRP A 134 -9.60 -3.93 -11.25
CA TRP A 134 -8.80 -5.14 -11.39
C TRP A 134 -8.23 -5.65 -10.06
N GLY A 135 -8.87 -5.32 -8.94
CA GLY A 135 -8.52 -5.85 -7.62
C GLY A 135 -9.54 -6.85 -7.08
N LEU A 136 -9.06 -7.81 -6.29
CA LEU A 136 -9.90 -8.78 -5.58
C LEU A 136 -10.83 -8.15 -4.54
N ASP A 137 -10.56 -6.93 -4.06
CA ASP A 137 -11.44 -6.17 -3.16
C ASP A 137 -12.89 -6.11 -3.64
N ARG A 138 -13.10 -6.05 -4.95
CA ARG A 138 -14.44 -6.02 -5.53
C ARG A 138 -15.20 -7.33 -5.31
N LEU A 139 -14.52 -8.47 -5.27
CA LEU A 139 -15.14 -9.77 -5.04
C LEU A 139 -15.58 -9.94 -3.59
N LEU A 140 -14.82 -9.35 -2.65
CA LEU A 140 -15.06 -9.50 -1.21
C LEU A 140 -15.97 -8.41 -0.63
N PHE A 141 -15.86 -7.16 -1.12
CA PHE A 141 -16.56 -5.99 -0.54
C PHE A 141 -17.61 -5.36 -1.47
N GLY A 142 -17.71 -5.79 -2.73
CA GLY A 142 -18.56 -5.17 -3.77
C GLY A 142 -20.07 -5.42 -3.70
N ARG A 143 -20.61 -6.03 -2.64
CA ARG A 143 -22.03 -6.40 -2.54
C ARG A 143 -22.92 -5.55 -1.62
N ARG A 144 -22.40 -4.53 -0.94
CA ARG A 144 -23.14 -3.85 0.14
C ARG A 144 -24.08 -2.70 -0.23
N SER A 145 -24.32 -2.36 -1.49
CA SER A 145 -25.23 -1.25 -1.83
C SER A 145 -26.23 -1.58 -2.93
N ARG A 146 -27.13 -2.52 -2.65
CA ARG A 146 -28.34 -2.74 -3.48
C ARG A 146 -29.61 -3.05 -2.69
N SER A 147 -29.56 -3.19 -1.36
CA SER A 147 -30.73 -3.53 -0.55
C SER A 147 -31.54 -2.33 -0.04
N ASP A 148 -31.00 -1.10 -0.10
CA ASP A 148 -31.63 0.06 0.57
C ASP A 148 -32.51 0.94 -0.34
N ARG A 149 -32.62 0.60 -1.63
CA ARG A 149 -33.40 1.40 -2.61
C ARG A 149 -34.73 0.76 -3.02
N ARG A 150 -35.20 -0.23 -2.27
CA ARG A 150 -36.44 -0.97 -2.59
C ARG A 150 -37.56 -0.81 -1.56
N GLN A 151 -37.39 0.02 -0.52
CA GLN A 151 -38.39 0.16 0.56
C GLN A 151 -39.02 1.54 0.73
N THR A 152 -38.72 2.54 -0.12
CA THR A 152 -39.41 3.84 -0.07
C THR A 152 -40.20 4.11 -1.34
N VAL A 153 -41.22 3.30 -1.60
CA VAL A 153 -42.41 3.77 -2.31
C VAL A 153 -43.59 3.42 -1.42
N PRO A 154 -44.03 4.32 -0.51
CA PRO A 154 -45.37 4.22 0.02
C PRO A 154 -46.33 4.48 -1.13
N ALA A 155 -47.15 3.49 -1.45
CA ALA A 155 -48.40 3.74 -2.13
C ALA A 155 -49.27 4.55 -1.16
N HIS A 156 -49.76 5.70 -1.61
CA HIS A 156 -51.05 6.35 -1.32
C HIS A 156 -50.93 7.86 -1.57
#